data_AF-A0A1Q5HCZ4-F1
#
_entry.id   AF-A0A1Q5HCZ4-F1
#
_cell.length_a   1.000
_cell.length_b   1.000
_cell.length_c   1.000
_cell.angle_alpha   90.00
_cell.angle_beta   90.00
_cell.angle_gamma   90.00
#
_symmetry.space_group_name_H-M   'P 1'
#
loop_
_entity.id
_entity.type
_entity.pdbx_description
1 polymer ?
#
loop_
_entity_poly.entity_id
_entity_poly.type
_entity_poly.pdbx_seq_one_letter_code
_entity_poly.pdbx_strand_id
1 'polypeptide(L)'
;MPAVTNPEELAALEAVPDIERTRKLHASAEDRLRRHRAGETPDEARNRVVEEAVNSFITSGTWPRDVGSKAAKANTEAVEWEAERLALKRAVDAAEDLAHDTRQVLSDDALEFLGTRLAGILSAVRTAAEALGDVRSAEGAIKAGGAAVEAWGTLSVLLEDYRNVRRAQWSFLMPQRHRLDLPGVHEESSRELKAWQRDGHGHVAGFDPDNVPADALSAMKSGQYTIGYLRWIASAGTAYVPRSREDLKLEVMATNARHEVVYDDNGPIQRDPYAWHETPIPAPRPAEVYPHSTVPQMDYSKPQPPKPTPNATVSDERAPRTF
;
A
#
# COMPACT_ATOMS: atom_id res chain seq x y z
N MET A 1 -21.65 7.32 6.73
CA MET A 1 -20.82 7.57 7.93
C MET A 1 -19.68 8.46 7.50
N PRO A 2 -19.33 9.54 8.22
CA PRO A 2 -18.11 10.28 7.92
C PRO A 2 -16.94 9.28 7.97
N ALA A 3 -16.13 9.23 6.92
CA ALA A 3 -14.96 8.36 6.90
C ALA A 3 -14.11 8.71 8.12
N VAL A 4 -13.75 7.71 8.95
CA VAL A 4 -12.80 7.91 10.04
C VAL A 4 -11.51 8.39 9.41
N THR A 5 -11.21 9.68 9.57
CA THR A 5 -10.08 10.32 8.91
C THR A 5 -8.80 9.88 9.61
N ASN A 6 -7.89 9.28 8.86
CA ASN A 6 -6.59 8.84 9.36
C ASN A 6 -5.73 10.08 9.72
N PRO A 7 -5.21 10.19 10.97
CA PRO A 7 -4.45 11.36 11.40
C PRO A 7 -3.13 11.54 10.62
N GLU A 8 -2.45 10.46 10.24
CA GLU A 8 -1.18 10.53 9.50
C GLU A 8 -1.42 10.94 8.03
N GLU A 9 -2.58 10.58 7.46
CA GLU A 9 -2.98 11.06 6.14
C GLU A 9 -3.24 12.58 6.16
N LEU A 10 -3.94 13.08 7.19
CA LEU A 10 -4.17 14.51 7.36
C LEU A 10 -2.86 15.27 7.52
N ALA A 11 -1.96 14.79 8.38
CA ALA A 11 -0.66 15.40 8.60
C ALA A 11 0.16 15.46 7.30
N ALA A 12 0.17 14.39 6.49
CA ALA A 12 0.86 14.39 5.20
C ALA A 12 0.25 15.37 4.20
N LEU A 13 -1.08 15.50 4.14
CA LEU A 13 -1.75 16.48 3.29
C LEU A 13 -1.50 17.93 3.75
N GLU A 14 -1.34 18.17 5.04
CA GLU A 14 -1.05 19.49 5.62
C GLU A 14 0.43 19.88 5.48
N ALA A 15 1.33 18.90 5.45
CA ALA A 15 2.76 19.11 5.27
C ALA A 15 3.12 19.65 3.87
N VAL A 16 2.27 19.43 2.86
CA VAL A 16 2.45 19.92 1.49
C VAL A 16 1.61 21.19 1.28
N PRO A 17 2.22 22.40 1.23
CA PRO A 17 1.48 23.66 1.27
C PRO A 17 0.44 23.84 0.16
N ASP A 18 0.72 23.37 -1.05
CA ASP A 18 -0.19 23.49 -2.18
C ASP A 18 -1.40 22.56 -2.05
N ILE A 19 -1.23 21.35 -1.51
CA ILE A 19 -2.35 20.44 -1.17
C ILE A 19 -3.20 21.08 -0.07
N GLU A 20 -2.58 21.62 0.99
CA GLU A 20 -3.31 22.26 2.08
C GLU A 20 -4.12 23.47 1.57
N ARG A 21 -3.52 24.30 0.71
CA ARG A 21 -4.17 25.46 0.10
C ARG A 21 -5.42 25.06 -0.69
N THR A 22 -5.34 24.05 -1.56
CA THR A 22 -6.48 23.64 -2.41
C THR A 22 -7.57 22.96 -1.61
N ARG A 23 -7.22 22.17 -0.57
CA ARG A 23 -8.20 21.65 0.40
C ARG A 23 -8.94 22.77 1.14
N LYS A 24 -8.23 23.79 1.62
CA LYS A 24 -8.83 24.97 2.26
C LYS A 24 -9.73 25.75 1.30
N LEU A 25 -9.33 25.87 0.03
CA LEU A 25 -10.16 26.49 -1.02
C LEU A 25 -11.46 25.72 -1.23
N HIS A 26 -11.39 24.39 -1.35
CA HIS A 26 -12.57 23.54 -1.50
C HIS A 26 -13.50 23.66 -0.29
N ALA A 27 -12.99 23.53 0.93
CA ALA A 27 -13.77 23.70 2.15
C ALA A 27 -14.42 25.10 2.26
N SER A 28 -13.73 26.15 1.78
CA SER A 28 -14.30 27.50 1.71
C SER A 28 -15.44 27.61 0.70
N ALA A 29 -15.32 26.98 -0.47
CA ALA A 29 -16.38 26.94 -1.48
C ALA A 29 -17.62 26.20 -0.95
N GLU A 30 -17.43 25.04 -0.30
CA GLU A 30 -18.52 24.28 0.33
C GLU A 30 -19.23 25.10 1.42
N ASP A 31 -18.46 25.77 2.28
CA ASP A 31 -19.01 26.60 3.35
C ASP A 31 -19.82 27.78 2.80
N ARG A 32 -19.36 28.43 1.72
CA ARG A 32 -20.11 29.48 1.02
C ARG A 32 -21.42 28.93 0.43
N LEU A 33 -21.37 27.80 -0.27
CA LEU A 33 -22.56 27.15 -0.82
C LEU A 33 -23.55 26.75 0.28
N ARG A 34 -23.06 26.25 1.41
CA ARG A 34 -23.87 25.87 2.57
C ARG A 34 -24.53 27.09 3.24
N ARG A 35 -23.82 28.21 3.33
CA ARG A 35 -24.35 29.48 3.89
C ARG A 35 -25.33 30.16 2.94
N HIS A 36 -25.25 29.89 1.64
CA HIS A 36 -26.22 30.35 0.66
C HIS A 36 -27.55 29.60 0.82
N ARG A 37 -28.43 30.17 1.65
CA ARG A 37 -29.74 29.58 2.03
C ARG A 37 -30.54 29.13 0.82
N ALA A 38 -31.35 28.09 0.99
CA ALA A 38 -32.34 27.70 -0.01
C ALA A 38 -33.31 28.86 -0.28
N GLY A 39 -33.51 29.17 -1.55
CA GLY A 39 -34.41 30.18 -2.08
C GLY A 39 -35.30 29.55 -3.14
N GLU A 40 -36.31 30.30 -3.56
CA GLU A 40 -37.27 29.90 -4.58
C GLU A 40 -36.62 29.95 -5.97
N THR A 41 -36.97 29.01 -6.83
CA THR A 41 -36.66 29.14 -8.27
C THR A 41 -37.41 30.33 -8.87
N PRO A 42 -36.94 30.90 -9.99
CA PRO A 42 -37.60 32.03 -10.63
C PRO A 42 -39.10 31.81 -10.93
N ASP A 43 -39.47 30.59 -11.31
CA ASP A 43 -40.85 30.22 -11.56
C ASP A 43 -41.68 30.10 -10.27
N GLU A 44 -41.12 29.52 -9.21
CA GLU A 44 -41.78 29.44 -7.89
C GLU A 44 -42.03 30.83 -7.31
N ALA A 45 -41.02 31.71 -7.34
CA ALA A 45 -41.13 33.08 -6.84
C ALA A 45 -42.19 33.89 -7.61
N ARG A 46 -42.22 33.76 -8.94
CA ARG A 46 -43.27 34.38 -9.78
C ARG A 46 -44.65 33.82 -9.45
N ASN A 47 -44.77 32.50 -9.39
CA ASN A 47 -46.05 31.83 -9.20
C ASN A 47 -46.63 32.10 -7.81
N ARG A 48 -45.80 32.24 -6.78
CA ARG A 48 -46.23 32.67 -5.44
C ARG A 48 -46.93 34.02 -5.48
N VAL A 49 -46.39 35.01 -6.19
CA VAL A 49 -47.03 36.33 -6.34
C VAL A 49 -48.37 36.23 -7.08
N VAL A 50 -48.45 35.40 -8.11
CA VAL A 50 -49.69 35.16 -8.86
C VAL A 50 -50.74 34.49 -7.97
N GLU A 51 -50.34 33.48 -7.19
CA GLU A 51 -51.21 32.78 -6.25
C GLU A 51 -51.70 33.69 -5.13
N GLU A 52 -50.83 34.50 -4.53
CA GLU A 52 -51.18 35.54 -3.56
C GLU A 52 -52.23 36.51 -4.13
N ALA A 53 -52.06 36.94 -5.39
CA ALA A 53 -53.01 37.83 -6.06
C ALA A 53 -54.38 37.16 -6.32
N VAL A 54 -54.38 35.89 -6.76
CA VAL A 54 -55.61 35.10 -6.96
C VAL A 54 -56.35 34.92 -5.63
N ASN A 55 -55.64 34.57 -4.56
CA ASN A 55 -56.21 34.40 -3.22
C ASN A 55 -56.80 35.71 -2.69
N SER A 56 -56.11 36.84 -2.90
CA SER A 56 -56.60 38.17 -2.55
C SER A 56 -57.87 38.54 -3.31
N PHE A 57 -57.93 38.23 -4.61
CA PHE A 57 -59.11 38.45 -5.44
C PHE A 57 -60.29 37.59 -4.98
N ILE A 58 -60.08 36.30 -4.71
CA ILE A 58 -61.14 35.39 -4.20
C ILE A 58 -61.71 35.92 -2.86
N THR A 59 -60.85 36.46 -1.99
CA THR A 59 -61.25 36.91 -0.64
C THR A 59 -61.94 38.28 -0.66
N SER A 60 -61.46 39.21 -1.48
CA SER A 60 -61.87 40.63 -1.45
C SER A 60 -62.73 41.08 -2.64
N GLY A 61 -62.81 40.27 -3.70
CA GLY A 61 -63.44 40.63 -4.97
C GLY A 61 -62.68 41.69 -5.78
N THR A 62 -61.52 42.16 -5.32
CA THR A 62 -60.76 43.24 -5.96
C THR A 62 -59.44 42.70 -6.50
N TRP A 63 -59.18 42.93 -7.79
CA TRP A 63 -57.93 42.51 -8.43
C TRP A 63 -56.79 43.50 -8.12
N PRO A 64 -55.62 43.04 -7.62
CA PRO A 64 -54.49 43.93 -7.39
C PRO A 64 -53.97 44.55 -8.70
N ARG A 65 -53.65 45.85 -8.70
CA ARG A 65 -53.26 46.57 -9.93
C ARG A 65 -51.84 46.30 -10.41
N ASP A 66 -51.00 45.70 -9.56
CA ASP A 66 -49.55 45.62 -9.74
C ASP A 66 -49.01 44.18 -9.78
N VAL A 67 -49.87 43.18 -10.00
CA VAL A 67 -49.49 41.76 -10.02
C VAL A 67 -48.36 41.49 -11.01
N GLY A 68 -48.47 41.98 -12.25
CA GLY A 68 -47.45 41.75 -13.27
C GLY A 68 -46.08 42.33 -12.90
N SER A 69 -46.05 43.55 -12.33
CA SER A 69 -44.82 44.19 -11.88
C SER A 69 -44.19 43.46 -10.68
N LYS A 70 -45.01 43.07 -9.69
CA LYS A 70 -44.56 42.28 -8.54
C LYS A 70 -44.04 40.91 -8.95
N ALA A 71 -44.73 40.21 -9.86
CA ALA A 71 -44.35 38.89 -10.32
C ALA A 71 -43.04 38.94 -11.14
N ALA A 72 -42.88 39.95 -12.00
CA ALA A 72 -41.63 40.19 -12.73
C ALA A 72 -40.46 40.51 -11.78
N LYS A 73 -40.68 41.36 -10.76
CA LYS A 73 -39.67 41.66 -9.75
C LYS A 73 -39.24 40.41 -8.97
N ALA A 74 -40.20 39.63 -8.47
CA ALA A 74 -39.92 38.39 -7.75
C ALA A 74 -39.15 37.38 -8.62
N ASN A 75 -39.50 37.28 -9.91
CA ASN A 75 -38.76 36.45 -10.86
C ASN A 75 -37.30 36.92 -11.02
N THR A 76 -37.05 38.21 -11.25
CA THR A 76 -35.70 38.76 -11.42
C THR A 76 -34.83 38.56 -10.17
N GLU A 77 -35.36 38.85 -8.98
CA GLU A 77 -34.64 38.65 -7.71
C GLU A 77 -34.27 37.15 -7.50
N ALA A 78 -35.17 36.25 -7.88
CA ALA A 78 -34.91 34.80 -7.82
C ALA A 78 -33.89 34.33 -8.88
N VAL A 79 -33.84 34.96 -10.07
CA VAL A 79 -32.80 34.69 -11.08
C VAL A 79 -31.42 35.06 -10.56
N GLU A 80 -31.27 36.21 -9.91
CA GLU A 80 -30.00 36.63 -9.30
C GLU A 80 -29.53 35.62 -8.25
N TRP A 81 -30.44 35.18 -7.37
CA TRP A 81 -30.16 34.16 -6.36
C TRP A 81 -29.78 32.80 -6.99
N GLU A 82 -30.49 32.36 -8.03
CA GLU A 82 -30.22 31.09 -8.71
C GLU A 82 -28.86 31.12 -9.41
N ALA A 83 -28.53 32.25 -10.05
CA ALA A 83 -27.24 32.45 -10.70
C ALA A 83 -26.08 32.39 -9.71
N GLU A 84 -26.20 33.02 -8.54
CA GLU A 84 -25.19 32.94 -7.47
C GLU A 84 -25.05 31.50 -6.96
N ARG A 85 -26.17 30.81 -6.71
CA ARG A 85 -26.12 29.41 -6.28
C ARG A 85 -25.46 28.50 -7.32
N LEU A 86 -25.75 28.68 -8.60
CA LEU A 86 -25.13 27.93 -9.69
C LEU A 86 -23.63 28.22 -9.76
N ALA A 87 -23.21 29.48 -9.61
CA ALA A 87 -21.81 29.86 -9.56
C ALA A 87 -21.09 29.20 -8.36
N LEU A 88 -21.71 29.18 -7.18
CA LEU A 88 -21.16 28.51 -5.99
C LEU A 88 -21.05 26.99 -6.18
N LYS A 89 -22.03 26.33 -6.80
CA LYS A 89 -21.93 24.90 -7.15
C LYS A 89 -20.75 24.64 -8.07
N ARG A 90 -20.61 25.44 -9.14
CA ARG A 90 -19.47 25.33 -10.07
C ARG A 90 -18.13 25.62 -9.40
N ALA A 91 -18.10 26.50 -8.41
CA ALA A 91 -16.89 26.79 -7.64
C ALA A 91 -16.51 25.61 -6.72
N VAL A 92 -17.48 24.93 -6.08
CA VAL A 92 -17.24 23.70 -5.32
C VAL A 92 -16.67 22.63 -6.24
N ASP A 93 -17.37 22.36 -7.35
CA ASP A 93 -16.97 21.42 -8.38
C ASP A 93 -15.52 21.64 -8.86
N ALA A 94 -15.18 22.88 -9.24
CA ALA A 94 -13.84 23.22 -9.71
C ALA A 94 -12.78 23.15 -8.60
N ALA A 95 -13.12 23.48 -7.37
CA ALA A 95 -12.19 23.38 -6.23
C ALA A 95 -11.97 21.93 -5.79
N GLU A 96 -12.98 21.06 -5.90
CA GLU A 96 -12.86 19.63 -5.70
C GLU A 96 -11.90 19.02 -6.73
N ASP A 97 -12.14 19.28 -8.02
CA ASP A 97 -11.29 18.82 -9.12
C ASP A 97 -9.83 19.30 -8.94
N LEU A 98 -9.63 20.59 -8.60
CA LEU A 98 -8.30 21.14 -8.33
C LEU A 98 -7.62 20.49 -7.11
N ALA A 99 -8.35 20.24 -6.03
CA ALA A 99 -7.80 19.59 -4.84
C ALA A 99 -7.40 18.13 -5.13
N HIS A 100 -8.20 17.44 -5.96
CA HIS A 100 -7.89 16.10 -6.43
C HIS A 100 -6.61 16.08 -7.26
N ASP A 101 -6.53 16.91 -8.31
CA ASP A 101 -5.37 16.96 -9.20
C ASP A 101 -4.10 17.35 -8.45
N THR A 102 -4.19 18.34 -7.54
CA THR A 102 -3.04 18.77 -6.73
C THR A 102 -2.57 17.65 -5.81
N ARG A 103 -3.48 16.90 -5.18
CA ARG A 103 -3.13 15.74 -4.36
C ARG A 103 -2.44 14.65 -5.18
N GLN A 104 -2.89 14.41 -6.42
CA GLN A 104 -2.32 13.38 -7.28
C GLN A 104 -0.94 13.77 -7.80
N VAL A 105 -0.75 15.03 -8.20
CA VAL A 105 0.55 15.54 -8.71
C VAL A 105 1.59 15.62 -7.59
N LEU A 106 1.18 16.00 -6.38
CA LEU A 106 2.08 16.18 -5.24
C LEU A 106 2.01 15.00 -4.25
N SER A 107 1.58 13.82 -4.70
CA SER A 107 1.52 12.62 -3.85
C SER A 107 2.90 12.21 -3.34
N ASP A 108 3.94 12.44 -4.14
CA ASP A 108 5.30 12.02 -3.84
C ASP A 108 5.87 12.80 -2.65
N ASP A 109 5.60 14.10 -2.56
CA ASP A 109 5.99 14.94 -1.41
C ASP A 109 5.29 14.47 -0.12
N ALA A 110 4.01 14.10 -0.22
CA ALA A 110 3.26 13.56 0.91
C ALA A 110 3.78 12.18 1.34
N LEU A 111 4.18 11.33 0.39
CA LEU A 111 4.82 10.03 0.66
C LEU A 111 6.21 10.21 1.28
N GLU A 112 6.97 11.22 0.88
CA GLU A 112 8.26 11.56 1.50
C GLU A 112 8.09 11.99 2.96
N PHE A 113 7.07 12.81 3.26
CA PHE A 113 6.72 13.14 4.63
C PHE A 113 6.40 11.88 5.46
N LEU A 114 5.57 10.97 4.93
CA LEU A 114 5.26 9.70 5.58
C LEU A 114 6.50 8.82 5.78
N GLY A 115 7.45 8.84 4.85
CA GLY A 115 8.75 8.17 4.98
C GLY A 115 9.56 8.71 6.15
N THR A 116 9.63 10.03 6.31
CA THR A 116 10.31 10.69 7.45
C THR A 116 9.62 10.33 8.76
N ARG A 117 8.28 10.35 8.78
CA ARG A 117 7.49 9.96 9.95
C ARG A 117 7.71 8.50 10.34
N LEU A 118 7.72 7.59 9.36
CA LEU A 118 8.03 6.18 9.58
C LEU A 118 9.42 5.98 10.19
N ALA A 119 10.43 6.67 9.67
CA ALA A 119 11.79 6.60 10.22
C ALA A 119 11.84 7.04 11.70
N GLY A 120 11.09 8.09 12.06
CA GLY A 120 10.93 8.54 13.45
C GLY A 120 10.28 7.49 14.34
N ILE A 121 9.17 6.89 13.88
CA ILE A 121 8.48 5.80 14.60
C ILE A 121 9.42 4.63 14.84
N LEU A 122 10.12 4.16 13.81
CA LEU A 122 11.02 3.01 13.91
C LEU A 122 12.22 3.29 14.81
N SER A 123 12.70 4.53 14.86
CA SER A 123 13.72 4.95 15.81
C SER A 123 13.22 4.85 17.25
N ALA A 124 12.02 5.36 17.54
CA ALA A 124 11.41 5.25 18.86
C ALA A 124 11.11 3.79 19.25
N VAL A 125 10.73 2.95 18.28
CA VAL A 125 10.54 1.51 18.48
C VAL A 125 11.84 0.85 18.90
N ARG A 126 12.99 1.15 18.28
CA ARG A 126 14.29 0.59 18.68
C ARG A 126 14.60 0.93 20.14
N THR A 127 14.48 2.20 20.53
CA THR A 127 14.69 2.64 21.91
C THR A 127 13.76 1.93 22.90
N ALA A 128 12.47 1.82 22.58
CA ALA A 128 11.53 1.11 23.45
C ALA A 128 11.80 -0.41 23.49
N ALA A 129 12.21 -1.02 22.36
CA ALA A 129 12.53 -2.43 22.28
C ALA A 129 13.78 -2.80 23.08
N GLU A 130 14.78 -1.91 23.13
CA GLU A 130 15.97 -2.05 23.99
C GLU A 130 15.59 -2.07 25.46
N ALA A 131 14.72 -1.14 25.91
CA ALA A 131 14.22 -1.10 27.28
C ALA A 131 13.38 -2.33 27.66
N LEU A 132 12.71 -2.94 26.67
CA LEU A 132 11.88 -4.13 26.85
C LEU A 132 12.70 -5.43 26.97
N GLY A 133 13.89 -5.48 26.38
CA GLY A 133 14.75 -6.67 26.35
C GLY A 133 14.07 -7.90 25.73
N ASP A 134 14.12 -9.03 26.43
CA ASP A 134 13.58 -10.31 25.96
C ASP A 134 12.07 -10.48 26.17
N VAL A 135 11.40 -9.54 26.82
CA VAL A 135 9.96 -9.62 27.04
C VAL A 135 9.21 -9.60 25.70
N ARG A 136 8.30 -10.56 25.51
CA ARG A 136 7.53 -10.75 24.26
C ARG A 136 6.02 -10.57 24.41
N SER A 137 5.51 -10.36 25.63
CA SER A 137 4.07 -10.20 25.89
C SER A 137 3.79 -9.10 26.91
N ALA A 138 2.54 -8.62 26.92
CA ALA A 138 2.05 -7.64 27.89
C ALA A 138 2.15 -8.16 29.32
N GLU A 139 1.76 -9.42 29.56
CA GLU A 139 1.88 -10.06 30.87
C GLU A 139 3.34 -10.20 31.29
N GLY A 140 4.23 -10.47 30.34
CA GLY A 140 5.68 -10.50 30.59
C GLY A 140 6.20 -9.14 31.01
N ALA A 141 5.73 -8.06 30.37
CA ALA A 141 6.08 -6.69 30.73
C ALA A 141 5.58 -6.33 32.13
N ILE A 142 4.32 -6.70 32.44
CA ILE A 142 3.72 -6.51 33.77
C ILE A 142 4.51 -7.25 34.85
N LYS A 143 4.91 -8.51 34.59
CA LYS A 143 5.74 -9.29 35.52
C LYS A 143 7.12 -8.69 35.73
N ALA A 144 7.74 -8.16 34.67
CA ALA A 144 9.03 -7.49 34.76
C ALA A 144 8.94 -6.15 35.51
N GLY A 145 7.79 -5.46 35.40
CA GLY A 145 7.52 -4.20 36.09
C GLY A 145 8.35 -3.01 35.58
N GLY A 146 8.13 -1.84 36.18
CA GLY A 146 8.91 -0.62 35.92
C GLY A 146 8.99 -0.25 34.44
N ALA A 147 10.22 -0.04 33.95
CA ALA A 147 10.51 0.39 32.59
C ALA A 147 9.98 -0.57 31.50
N ALA A 148 9.83 -1.86 31.79
CA ALA A 148 9.32 -2.82 30.81
C ALA A 148 7.82 -2.56 30.49
N VAL A 149 7.03 -2.16 31.49
CA VAL A 149 5.61 -1.81 31.29
C VAL A 149 5.48 -0.53 30.49
N GLU A 150 6.28 0.48 30.80
CA GLU A 150 6.31 1.76 30.07
C GLU A 150 6.74 1.58 28.61
N ALA A 151 7.78 0.77 28.37
CA ALA A 151 8.24 0.41 27.04
C ALA A 151 7.14 -0.32 26.24
N TRP A 152 6.43 -1.27 26.87
CA TRP A 152 5.31 -1.97 26.22
C TRP A 152 4.15 -1.03 25.87
N GLY A 153 3.80 -0.11 26.77
CA GLY A 153 2.80 0.92 26.51
C GLY A 153 3.19 1.81 25.34
N THR A 154 4.45 2.24 25.30
CA THR A 154 5.02 3.03 24.20
C THR A 154 4.94 2.29 22.87
N LEU A 155 5.34 1.01 22.83
CA LEU A 155 5.24 0.19 21.63
C LEU A 155 3.80 -0.01 21.16
N SER A 156 2.84 -0.05 22.08
CA SER A 156 1.42 -0.17 21.74
C SER A 156 0.89 1.09 21.03
N VAL A 157 1.31 2.27 21.49
CA VAL A 157 0.99 3.55 20.82
C VAL A 157 1.68 3.65 19.46
N LEU A 158 2.98 3.36 19.40
CA LEU A 158 3.76 3.38 18.15
C LEU A 158 3.24 2.38 17.11
N LEU A 159 2.66 1.26 17.54
CA LEU A 159 2.02 0.30 16.64
C LEU A 159 0.81 0.91 15.94
N GLU A 160 0.03 1.72 16.65
CA GLU A 160 -1.11 2.42 16.06
C GLU A 160 -0.66 3.53 15.10
N ASP A 161 0.35 4.30 15.48
CA ASP A 161 0.99 5.27 14.57
C ASP A 161 1.51 4.59 13.30
N TYR A 162 2.18 3.44 13.44
CA TYR A 162 2.65 2.64 12.31
C TYR A 162 1.51 2.18 11.40
N ARG A 163 0.39 1.71 11.97
CA ARG A 163 -0.82 1.34 11.21
C ARG A 163 -1.36 2.52 10.42
N ASN A 164 -1.43 3.68 11.05
CA ASN A 164 -1.90 4.91 10.43
C ASN A 164 -0.98 5.33 9.27
N VAL A 165 0.33 5.28 9.44
CA VAL A 165 1.29 5.54 8.35
C VAL A 165 1.11 4.56 7.19
N ARG A 166 1.01 3.24 7.46
CA ARG A 166 0.82 2.24 6.39
C ARG A 166 -0.51 2.43 5.65
N ARG A 167 -1.59 2.76 6.37
CA ARG A 167 -2.88 3.06 5.75
C ARG A 167 -2.81 4.35 4.91
N ALA A 168 -2.12 5.37 5.40
CA ALA A 168 -1.93 6.63 4.67
C ALA A 168 -1.11 6.41 3.39
N GLN A 169 0.01 5.68 3.48
CA GLN A 169 0.84 5.28 2.34
C GLN A 169 -0.01 4.66 1.22
N TRP A 170 -0.82 3.65 1.54
CA TRP A 170 -1.68 3.01 0.53
C TRP A 170 -2.80 3.92 0.03
N SER A 171 -3.28 4.88 0.84
CA SER A 171 -4.24 5.91 0.40
C SER A 171 -3.65 6.87 -0.64
N PHE A 172 -2.34 7.16 -0.57
CA PHE A 172 -1.63 7.98 -1.56
C PHE A 172 -1.19 7.21 -2.80
N LEU A 173 -0.81 5.93 -2.65
CA LEU A 173 -0.43 5.09 -3.79
C LEU A 173 -1.62 4.66 -4.63
N MET A 174 -2.79 4.47 -4.01
CA MET A 174 -4.01 4.06 -4.72
C MET A 174 -4.56 5.22 -5.56
N PRO A 175 -4.84 5.00 -6.86
CA PRO A 175 -5.45 6.02 -7.69
C PRO A 175 -6.83 6.38 -7.13
N GLN A 176 -7.04 7.66 -6.88
CA GLN A 176 -8.35 8.18 -6.50
C GLN A 176 -9.19 8.36 -7.76
N ARG A 177 -10.51 8.17 -7.65
CA ARG A 177 -11.42 8.46 -8.75
C ARG A 177 -11.67 9.95 -8.81
N HIS A 178 -11.43 10.55 -9.98
CA HIS A 178 -11.91 11.88 -10.29
C HIS A 178 -13.44 11.84 -10.49
N ARG A 179 -14.12 12.94 -10.21
CA ARG A 179 -15.58 13.09 -10.38
C ARG A 179 -16.06 12.82 -11.80
N LEU A 180 -15.20 13.12 -12.77
CA LEU A 180 -15.44 12.97 -14.21
C LEU A 180 -14.86 11.68 -14.80
N ASP A 181 -14.22 10.84 -13.99
CA ASP A 181 -13.68 9.57 -14.48
C ASP A 181 -14.79 8.62 -14.87
N LEU A 182 -14.62 7.99 -16.04
CA LEU A 182 -15.50 6.91 -16.45
C LEU A 182 -15.34 5.71 -15.50
N PRO A 183 -16.41 4.93 -15.27
CA PRO A 183 -16.30 3.65 -14.58
C PRO A 183 -15.23 2.76 -15.24
N GLY A 184 -14.24 2.32 -14.47
CA GLY A 184 -13.22 1.38 -14.92
C GLY A 184 -11.84 1.97 -15.26
N VAL A 185 -11.70 3.30 -15.40
CA VAL A 185 -10.44 3.95 -15.81
C VAL A 185 -9.24 3.52 -14.97
N HIS A 186 -9.42 3.41 -13.65
CA HIS A 186 -8.35 3.03 -12.72
C HIS A 186 -8.43 1.58 -12.23
N GLU A 187 -9.29 0.73 -12.81
CA GLU A 187 -9.58 -0.58 -12.23
C GLU A 187 -8.36 -1.53 -12.28
N GLU A 188 -7.66 -1.57 -13.42
CA GLU A 188 -6.45 -2.38 -13.59
C GLU A 188 -5.34 -1.93 -12.63
N SER A 189 -5.04 -0.63 -12.64
CA SER A 189 -4.06 -0.03 -11.71
C SER A 189 -4.40 -0.29 -10.23
N SER A 190 -5.68 -0.17 -9.86
CA SER A 190 -6.15 -0.47 -8.50
C SER A 190 -6.01 -1.96 -8.16
N ARG A 191 -6.26 -2.84 -9.13
CA ARG A 191 -6.16 -4.29 -8.96
C ARG A 191 -4.70 -4.72 -8.79
N GLU A 192 -3.79 -4.17 -9.59
CA GLU A 192 -2.34 -4.37 -9.45
C GLU A 192 -1.85 -3.96 -8.07
N LEU A 193 -2.14 -2.73 -7.63
CA LEU A 193 -1.71 -2.22 -6.33
C LEU A 193 -2.27 -3.04 -5.17
N LYS A 194 -3.53 -3.50 -5.26
CA LYS A 194 -4.13 -4.39 -4.26
C LYS A 194 -3.46 -5.76 -4.23
N ALA A 195 -3.04 -6.27 -5.39
CA ALA A 195 -2.28 -7.52 -5.46
C ALA A 195 -0.92 -7.33 -4.76
N TRP A 196 -0.18 -6.27 -5.09
CA TRP A 196 1.12 -5.98 -4.47
C TRP A 196 1.00 -5.78 -2.95
N GLN A 197 -0.04 -5.08 -2.50
CA GLN A 197 -0.35 -4.94 -1.08
C GLN A 197 -0.60 -6.29 -0.41
N ARG A 198 -1.42 -7.15 -1.02
CA ARG A 198 -1.74 -8.49 -0.51
C ARG A 198 -0.53 -9.41 -0.51
N ASP A 199 0.43 -9.19 -1.39
CA ASP A 199 1.66 -9.97 -1.47
C ASP A 199 2.75 -9.46 -0.49
N GLY A 200 2.52 -8.28 0.11
CA GLY A 200 3.35 -7.70 1.18
C GLY A 200 4.35 -6.64 0.71
N HIS A 201 4.29 -6.20 -0.55
CA HIS A 201 5.22 -5.19 -1.08
C HIS A 201 5.07 -3.81 -0.43
N GLY A 202 6.08 -2.95 -0.55
CA GLY A 202 6.05 -1.58 -0.05
C GLY A 202 6.25 -1.44 1.46
N HIS A 203 6.68 -2.50 2.15
CA HIS A 203 7.05 -2.45 3.57
C HIS A 203 8.56 -2.39 3.80
N VAL A 204 9.31 -3.16 3.01
CA VAL A 204 10.73 -3.46 3.16
C VAL A 204 11.38 -3.29 1.80
N ALA A 205 12.42 -2.46 1.71
CA ALA A 205 13.14 -2.22 0.47
C ALA A 205 13.89 -3.46 0.03
N GLY A 206 13.76 -3.81 -1.25
CA GLY A 206 14.39 -5.01 -1.81
C GLY A 206 13.70 -6.29 -1.34
N PHE A 207 12.40 -6.20 -1.05
CA PHE A 207 11.57 -7.27 -0.52
C PHE A 207 11.82 -8.61 -1.21
N ASP A 208 12.05 -9.63 -0.38
CA ASP A 208 12.20 -11.01 -0.77
C ASP A 208 11.43 -11.87 0.24
N PRO A 209 10.32 -12.51 -0.18
CA PRO A 209 9.45 -13.25 0.74
C PRO A 209 10.17 -14.43 1.41
N ASP A 210 11.21 -15.00 0.79
CA ASP A 210 11.94 -16.15 1.33
C ASP A 210 12.87 -15.76 2.49
N ASN A 211 13.23 -14.48 2.57
CA ASN A 211 14.09 -13.91 3.62
C ASN A 211 13.30 -13.22 4.75
N VAL A 212 11.96 -13.28 4.71
CA VAL A 212 11.09 -12.65 5.73
C VAL A 212 10.49 -13.72 6.65
N PRO A 213 10.57 -13.57 7.99
CA PRO A 213 9.91 -14.49 8.92
C PRO A 213 8.42 -14.65 8.61
N ALA A 214 7.90 -15.87 8.70
CA ALA A 214 6.54 -16.19 8.27
C ALA A 214 5.45 -15.37 8.99
N ASP A 215 5.65 -15.06 10.26
CA ASP A 215 4.78 -14.19 11.05
C ASP A 215 4.82 -12.73 10.57
N ALA A 216 6.01 -12.24 10.22
CA ALA A 216 6.18 -10.91 9.64
C ALA A 216 5.56 -10.80 8.24
N LEU A 217 5.76 -11.81 7.39
CA LEU A 217 5.14 -11.89 6.08
C LEU A 217 3.61 -11.91 6.20
N SER A 218 3.06 -12.70 7.14
CA SER A 218 1.62 -12.73 7.42
C SER A 218 1.08 -11.36 7.84
N ALA A 219 1.81 -10.64 8.69
CA ALA A 219 1.44 -9.28 9.11
C ALA A 219 1.47 -8.28 7.94
N MET A 220 2.46 -8.37 7.04
CA MET A 220 2.56 -7.54 5.84
C MET A 220 1.38 -7.76 4.90
N LYS A 221 1.03 -9.02 4.62
CA LYS A 221 -0.06 -9.39 3.71
C LYS A 221 -1.45 -9.04 4.25
N SER A 222 -1.65 -9.18 5.56
CA SER A 222 -2.94 -8.96 6.22
C SER A 222 -3.18 -7.52 6.68
N GLY A 223 -2.11 -6.74 6.85
CA GLY A 223 -2.15 -5.45 7.54
C GLY A 223 -2.40 -5.55 9.06
N GLN A 224 -2.43 -6.77 9.62
CA GLN A 224 -2.61 -7.00 11.05
C GLN A 224 -1.26 -7.02 11.77
N TYR A 225 -0.74 -5.83 12.07
CA TYR A 225 0.56 -5.69 12.72
C TYR A 225 0.49 -6.01 14.22
N THR A 226 1.56 -6.64 14.70
CA THR A 226 1.80 -6.96 16.11
C THR A 226 3.04 -6.22 16.63
N ILE A 227 3.25 -6.18 17.94
CA ILE A 227 4.49 -5.64 18.53
C ILE A 227 5.71 -6.46 18.09
N GLY A 228 5.56 -7.78 17.90
CA GLY A 228 6.62 -8.65 17.37
C GLY A 228 7.06 -8.21 15.97
N TYR A 229 6.09 -8.00 15.07
CA TYR A 229 6.35 -7.45 13.75
C TYR A 229 7.01 -6.07 13.81
N LEU A 230 6.50 -5.16 14.64
CA LEU A 230 7.03 -3.81 14.77
C LEU A 230 8.50 -3.80 15.23
N ARG A 231 8.86 -4.68 16.16
CA ARG A 231 10.25 -4.86 16.58
C ARG A 231 11.12 -5.42 15.45
N TRP A 232 10.62 -6.43 14.74
CA TRP A 232 11.34 -7.03 13.60
C TRP A 232 11.62 -5.97 12.52
N ILE A 233 10.59 -5.25 12.06
CA ILE A 233 10.73 -4.26 10.98
C ILE A 233 11.64 -3.09 11.38
N ALA A 234 11.65 -2.70 12.65
CA ALA A 234 12.57 -1.68 13.17
C ALA A 234 14.03 -2.16 13.23
N SER A 235 14.25 -3.45 13.46
CA SER A 235 15.58 -4.08 13.48
C SER A 235 16.13 -4.43 12.10
N ALA A 236 15.25 -4.72 11.14
CA ALA A 236 15.63 -5.05 9.76
C ALA A 236 16.35 -3.88 9.06
N GLY A 237 16.07 -2.63 9.44
CA GLY A 237 16.74 -1.44 8.92
C GLY A 237 16.41 -1.08 7.46
N THR A 238 15.60 -1.90 6.79
CA THR A 238 15.20 -1.76 5.38
C THR A 238 13.76 -1.29 5.21
N ALA A 239 13.07 -0.96 6.30
CA ALA A 239 11.71 -0.46 6.24
C ALA A 239 11.64 0.90 5.54
N TYR A 240 10.70 1.07 4.62
CA TYR A 240 10.56 2.31 3.86
C TYR A 240 9.11 2.59 3.45
N VAL A 241 8.87 3.80 2.95
CA VAL A 241 7.66 4.21 2.24
C VAL A 241 8.06 4.45 0.79
N PRO A 242 7.43 3.81 -0.21
CA PRO A 242 7.70 4.10 -1.62
C PRO A 242 7.45 5.57 -1.92
N ARG A 243 8.35 6.19 -2.68
CA ARG A 243 8.25 7.63 -3.01
C ARG A 243 7.16 7.92 -4.03
N SER A 244 6.84 6.94 -4.86
CA SER A 244 5.79 7.02 -5.87
C SER A 244 5.26 5.63 -6.21
N ARG A 245 4.22 5.57 -7.03
CA ARG A 245 3.72 4.31 -7.61
C ARG A 245 4.79 3.65 -8.48
N GLU A 246 5.48 4.41 -9.31
CA GLU A 246 6.55 3.93 -10.18
C GLU A 246 7.71 3.33 -9.38
N ASP A 247 8.09 3.95 -8.26
CA ASP A 247 9.11 3.41 -7.34
C ASP A 247 8.72 2.03 -6.80
N LEU A 248 7.48 1.88 -6.32
CA LEU A 248 6.95 0.58 -5.89
C LEU A 248 6.91 -0.44 -7.03
N LYS A 249 6.49 -0.02 -8.23
CA LYS A 249 6.44 -0.90 -9.41
C LYS A 249 7.83 -1.43 -9.76
N LEU A 250 8.85 -0.57 -9.75
CA LEU A 250 10.23 -0.97 -10.00
C LEU A 250 10.72 -1.99 -8.97
N GLU A 251 10.39 -1.79 -7.69
CA GLU A 251 10.69 -2.76 -6.64
C GLU A 251 10.03 -4.12 -6.91
N VAL A 252 8.72 -4.13 -7.17
CA VAL A 252 7.97 -5.37 -7.45
C VAL A 252 8.56 -6.11 -8.65
N MET A 253 8.88 -5.39 -9.73
CA MET A 253 9.53 -5.98 -10.90
C MET A 253 10.89 -6.57 -10.57
N ALA A 254 11.70 -5.89 -9.74
CA ALA A 254 12.98 -6.40 -9.29
C ALA A 254 12.83 -7.67 -8.43
N THR A 255 11.84 -7.73 -7.53
CA THR A 255 11.53 -8.93 -6.75
C THR A 255 11.09 -10.08 -7.65
N ASN A 256 10.16 -9.84 -8.59
CA ASN A 256 9.66 -10.88 -9.49
C ASN A 256 10.75 -11.43 -10.42
N ALA A 257 11.63 -10.56 -10.92
CA ALA A 257 12.74 -10.97 -11.77
C ALA A 257 13.74 -11.91 -11.07
N ARG A 258 13.88 -11.84 -9.73
CA ARG A 258 14.70 -12.78 -8.95
C ARG A 258 14.11 -14.19 -8.91
N HIS A 259 12.79 -14.31 -9.05
CA HIS A 259 12.05 -15.58 -8.96
C HIS A 259 11.70 -16.15 -10.34
N GLU A 260 12.01 -15.43 -11.43
CA GLU A 260 11.73 -15.87 -12.78
C GLU A 260 12.79 -16.89 -13.24
N VAL A 261 12.42 -18.17 -13.19
CA VAL A 261 13.19 -19.25 -13.82
C VAL A 261 12.93 -19.18 -15.33
N VAL A 262 13.85 -18.57 -16.06
CA VAL A 262 13.81 -18.58 -17.53
C VAL A 262 14.25 -19.96 -18.01
N TYR A 263 13.63 -20.54 -19.04
CA TYR A 263 14.02 -21.82 -19.63
C TYR A 263 14.55 -21.60 -21.06
N ASP A 264 15.64 -22.26 -21.44
CA ASP A 264 16.09 -22.48 -22.81
C ASP A 264 15.87 -23.94 -23.22
N ASP A 265 16.24 -24.27 -24.46
CA ASP A 265 16.18 -25.61 -25.02
C ASP A 265 17.02 -26.65 -24.24
N ASN A 266 17.89 -26.22 -23.31
CA ASN A 266 18.72 -27.05 -22.46
C ASN A 266 18.28 -27.04 -20.97
N GLY A 267 17.17 -26.39 -20.63
CA GLY A 267 16.64 -26.31 -19.27
C GLY A 267 16.64 -24.89 -18.70
N PRO A 268 16.57 -24.70 -17.38
CA PRO A 268 16.48 -23.37 -16.78
C PRO A 268 17.76 -22.53 -17.06
N ILE A 269 17.63 -21.44 -17.82
CA ILE A 269 18.65 -20.39 -18.01
C ILE A 269 18.85 -19.68 -16.66
N GLN A 270 19.96 -20.00 -16.01
CA GLN A 270 20.43 -19.26 -14.85
C GLN A 270 20.92 -17.88 -15.28
N ARG A 271 20.13 -16.83 -15.00
CA ARG A 271 20.55 -15.44 -15.22
C ARG A 271 21.52 -14.93 -14.15
N ASP A 272 21.58 -15.57 -12.98
CA ASP A 272 22.53 -15.23 -11.92
C ASP A 272 23.53 -16.37 -11.66
N PRO A 273 24.79 -16.24 -12.13
CA PRO A 273 25.84 -17.24 -11.89
C PRO A 273 26.27 -17.33 -10.42
N TYR A 274 25.74 -16.48 -9.53
CA TYR A 274 26.05 -16.46 -8.10
C TYR A 274 24.91 -16.94 -7.21
N ALA A 275 23.78 -17.41 -7.75
CA ALA A 275 22.72 -18.00 -6.95
C ALA A 275 23.22 -19.27 -6.22
N TRP A 276 23.01 -19.32 -4.90
CA TRP A 276 23.62 -20.31 -4.02
C TRP A 276 22.78 -21.58 -4.15
N HIS A 277 23.38 -22.68 -4.62
CA HIS A 277 22.73 -23.98 -4.62
C HIS A 277 23.42 -24.89 -3.61
N GLU A 278 22.62 -25.60 -2.81
CA GLU A 278 23.07 -26.87 -2.25
C GLU A 278 23.26 -27.82 -3.43
N THR A 279 24.51 -28.02 -3.85
CA THR A 279 24.83 -29.08 -4.80
C THR A 279 24.44 -30.41 -4.12
N PRO A 280 23.47 -31.17 -4.65
CA PRO A 280 23.17 -32.48 -4.08
C PRO A 280 24.47 -33.27 -4.10
N ILE A 281 24.94 -33.67 -2.91
CA ILE A 281 26.17 -34.43 -2.76
C ILE A 281 26.01 -35.67 -3.64
N PRO A 282 26.84 -35.84 -4.68
CA PRO A 282 26.75 -37.01 -5.53
C PRO A 282 26.86 -38.24 -4.64
N ALA A 283 25.94 -39.19 -4.78
CA ALA A 283 26.05 -40.47 -4.09
C ALA A 283 27.48 -41.00 -4.28
N PRO A 284 28.16 -41.45 -3.21
CA PRO A 284 29.56 -41.85 -3.29
C PRO A 284 29.72 -42.86 -4.42
N ARG A 285 30.60 -42.55 -5.37
CA ARG A 285 30.90 -43.47 -6.47
C ARG A 285 31.40 -44.77 -5.84
N PRO A 286 30.92 -45.95 -6.28
CA PRO A 286 31.48 -47.21 -5.83
C PRO A 286 32.99 -47.19 -6.11
N ALA A 287 33.79 -47.66 -5.15
CA ALA A 287 35.23 -47.66 -5.27
C ALA A 287 35.65 -48.39 -6.55
N GLU A 288 36.47 -47.73 -7.38
CA GLU A 288 37.08 -48.36 -8.55
C GLU A 288 38.07 -49.43 -8.05
N VAL A 289 37.68 -50.70 -8.18
CA VAL A 289 38.56 -51.82 -7.88
C VAL A 289 39.27 -52.19 -9.17
N TYR A 290 40.50 -51.71 -9.31
CA TYR A 290 41.34 -52.09 -10.43
C TYR A 290 41.77 -53.56 -10.31
N PRO A 291 41.85 -54.32 -11.43
CA PRO A 291 42.23 -55.74 -11.43
C PRO A 291 43.66 -56.02 -10.92
N HIS A 292 44.48 -54.97 -10.73
CA HIS A 292 45.81 -55.04 -10.13
C HIS A 292 45.83 -54.59 -8.65
N SER A 293 44.68 -54.26 -8.06
CA SER A 293 44.54 -53.99 -6.62
C SER A 293 44.54 -55.31 -5.83
N THR A 294 45.68 -55.99 -5.86
CA THR A 294 45.99 -57.00 -4.85
C THR A 294 46.53 -56.27 -3.64
N VAL A 295 45.80 -56.32 -2.52
CA VAL A 295 46.31 -55.85 -1.23
C VAL A 295 47.66 -56.53 -1.00
N PRO A 296 48.78 -55.79 -0.81
CA PRO A 296 50.04 -56.42 -0.49
C PRO A 296 49.87 -57.12 0.86
N GLN A 297 49.91 -58.46 0.88
CA GLN A 297 50.02 -59.18 2.14
C GLN A 297 51.37 -58.83 2.75
N MET A 298 51.37 -58.08 3.85
CA MET A 298 52.57 -57.81 4.65
C MET A 298 53.01 -59.01 5.50
N ASP A 299 52.27 -60.13 5.46
CA ASP A 299 52.53 -61.33 6.23
C ASP A 299 52.57 -62.57 5.31
N TYR A 300 53.77 -63.04 5.00
CA TYR A 300 54.04 -64.19 4.13
C TYR A 300 53.78 -65.55 4.80
N SER A 301 53.35 -65.58 6.06
CA SER A 301 53.14 -66.83 6.80
C SER A 301 51.75 -67.44 6.63
N LYS A 302 50.83 -66.75 5.94
CA LYS A 302 49.44 -67.20 5.77
C LYS A 302 49.15 -67.60 4.32
N PRO A 303 48.31 -68.63 4.09
CA PRO A 303 47.90 -69.02 2.74
C PRO A 303 47.19 -67.86 2.04
N GLN A 304 47.52 -67.68 0.77
CA GLN A 304 47.01 -66.59 -0.05
C GLN A 304 45.47 -66.71 -0.18
N PRO A 305 44.68 -65.67 0.11
CA PRO A 305 43.24 -65.74 -0.07
C PRO A 305 42.90 -65.98 -1.55
N PRO A 306 41.83 -66.75 -1.83
CA PRO A 306 41.42 -67.04 -3.20
C PRO A 306 41.14 -65.73 -3.94
N LYS A 307 41.63 -65.62 -5.18
CA LYS A 307 41.36 -64.45 -6.03
C LYS A 307 39.83 -64.29 -6.16
N PRO A 308 39.28 -63.10 -5.90
CA PRO A 308 37.86 -62.88 -6.09
C PRO A 308 37.48 -63.14 -7.54
N THR A 309 36.42 -63.93 -7.75
CA THR A 309 35.86 -64.20 -9.07
C THR A 309 35.23 -62.93 -9.64
N PRO A 310 35.61 -62.48 -10.85
CA PRO A 310 34.97 -61.34 -11.50
C PRO A 310 33.49 -61.64 -11.74
N ASN A 311 32.60 -60.80 -11.20
CA ASN A 311 31.14 -60.95 -11.30
C ASN A 311 30.49 -60.03 -12.34
N ALA A 312 31.27 -59.38 -13.20
CA ALA A 312 30.73 -58.65 -14.36
C ALA A 312 31.74 -58.59 -15.51
N THR A 313 31.28 -58.96 -16.71
CA THR A 313 31.93 -58.61 -17.99
C THR A 313 31.24 -57.35 -18.50
N VAL A 314 31.94 -56.23 -18.53
CA VAL A 314 31.43 -54.99 -19.14
C VAL A 314 31.88 -54.99 -20.60
N SER A 315 30.91 -55.02 -21.52
CA SER A 315 31.14 -54.70 -22.93
C SER A 315 31.26 -53.18 -23.06
N ASP A 316 32.48 -52.70 -23.30
CA ASP A 316 32.73 -51.31 -23.69
C ASP A 316 32.21 -51.07 -25.12
N GLU A 317 31.06 -50.41 -25.26
CA GLU A 317 30.76 -49.61 -26.45
C GLU A 317 30.76 -48.14 -26.06
N ARG A 318 31.93 -47.53 -26.21
CA ARG A 318 32.11 -46.09 -26.21
C ARG A 318 32.03 -45.61 -27.66
N ALA A 319 30.92 -44.99 -28.04
CA ALA A 319 30.83 -44.18 -29.26
C ALA A 319 30.92 -42.69 -28.90
N PRO A 320 31.57 -41.86 -29.75
CA PRO A 320 32.13 -40.58 -29.35
C PRO A 320 31.12 -39.42 -29.37
N ARG A 321 31.47 -38.39 -28.60
CA ARG A 321 30.88 -37.05 -28.62
C ARG A 321 31.02 -36.41 -30.00
N THR A 322 29.98 -35.69 -30.43
CA THR A 322 30.09 -34.55 -31.34
C THR A 322 29.17 -33.42 -30.88
N PHE A 323 29.80 -32.24 -30.80
CA PHE A 323 29.36 -30.85 -30.59
C PHE A 323 27.92 -30.54 -30.19
#